data_AF-A0A6A5AWU5-F1
#
_entry.id   AF-A0A6A5AWU5-F1
#
_cell.length_a   1.000
_cell.length_b   1.000
_cell.length_c   1.000
_cell.angle_alpha   90.00
_cell.angle_beta   90.00
_cell.angle_gamma   90.00
#
_symmetry.space_group_name_H-M   'P 1'
#
loop_
_entity.id
_entity.type
_entity.pdbx_description
1 polymer ?
#
loop_
_entity_poly.entity_id
_entity_poly.type
_entity_poly.pdbx_seq_one_letter_code
_entity_poly.pdbx_strand_id
1 'polypeptide(L)'
;MAARAKKAGSTRFCMGSAWREVGKKNAFNDVLTMVREVNSMGMEVCCTLGMLTEEQAVQLKEAGLAAYNHNLDTSREHYPN
;
A
#
# COMPACT_ATOMS: atom_id res chain seq x y z
N MET A 1 11.32 -0.48 10.57
CA MET A 1 11.82 -1.30 9.44
C MET A 1 12.30 -0.44 8.27
N ALA A 2 11.48 0.51 7.78
CA ALA A 2 11.82 1.41 6.67
C ALA A 2 13.18 2.13 6.81
N ALA A 3 13.53 2.63 8.00
CA ALA A 3 14.84 3.25 8.25
C ALA A 3 16.03 2.34 7.94
N ARG A 4 15.92 1.04 8.26
CA ARG A 4 16.96 0.06 7.97
C ARG A 4 17.05 -0.22 6.47
N ALA A 5 15.91 -0.33 5.78
CA ALA A 5 15.86 -0.51 4.34
C ALA A 5 16.47 0.70 3.59
N LYS A 6 16.13 1.93 4.01
CA LYS A 6 16.75 3.15 3.47
C LYS A 6 18.27 3.14 3.64
N LYS A 7 18.76 2.81 4.83
CA LYS A 7 20.21 2.70 5.12
C LYS A 7 20.88 1.62 4.27
N ALA A 8 20.15 0.57 3.88
CA ALA A 8 20.62 -0.47 2.97
C ALA A 8 20.53 -0.08 1.48
N GLY A 9 20.12 1.15 1.15
CA GLY A 9 20.07 1.67 -0.21
C GLY A 9 18.73 1.53 -0.93
N SER A 10 17.67 1.06 -0.27
CA SER A 10 16.34 1.00 -0.87
C SER A 10 15.78 2.41 -1.11
N THR A 11 15.18 2.63 -2.29
CA THR A 11 14.53 3.89 -2.68
C THR A 11 13.01 3.86 -2.47
N ARG A 12 12.41 2.67 -2.51
CA ARG A 12 10.98 2.42 -2.31
C ARG A 12 10.76 1.42 -1.19
N PHE A 13 9.71 1.63 -0.40
CA PHE A 13 9.27 0.70 0.63
C PHE A 13 7.83 0.24 0.32
N CYS A 14 7.64 -1.07 0.15
CA CYS A 14 6.35 -1.67 -0.16
C CYS A 14 5.77 -2.34 1.09
N MET A 15 4.57 -1.93 1.50
CA MET A 15 3.83 -2.52 2.61
C MET A 15 2.71 -3.41 2.07
N GLY A 16 2.57 -4.60 2.65
CA GLY A 16 1.56 -5.57 2.24
C GLY A 16 0.71 -6.03 3.42
N SER A 17 -0.57 -6.28 3.17
CA SER A 17 -1.46 -7.01 4.07
C SER A 17 -2.05 -8.24 3.38
N ALA A 18 -2.49 -9.22 4.19
CA ALA A 18 -3.16 -10.42 3.70
C ALA A 18 -4.70 -10.25 3.67
N TRP A 19 -5.19 -9.04 3.42
CA TRP A 19 -6.62 -8.75 3.37
C TRP A 19 -7.17 -8.90 1.95
N ARG A 20 -8.41 -9.38 1.84
CA ARG A 20 -9.17 -9.31 0.58
C ARG A 20 -9.50 -7.88 0.21
N GLU A 21 -9.92 -7.10 1.20
CA GLU A 21 -10.29 -5.70 1.09
C GLU A 21 -9.87 -4.97 2.36
N VAL A 22 -9.60 -3.68 2.25
CA VAL A 22 -9.20 -2.86 3.40
C VAL A 22 -10.38 -2.71 4.36
N GLY A 23 -10.40 -3.58 5.37
CA GLY A 23 -11.45 -3.64 6.40
C GLY A 23 -11.12 -2.84 7.66
N LYS A 24 -12.18 -2.37 8.33
CA LYS A 24 -12.24 -1.58 9.58
C LYS A 24 -11.45 -0.27 9.58
N LYS A 25 -12.13 0.85 9.89
CA LYS A 25 -11.57 2.22 9.93
C LYS A 25 -10.21 2.33 10.64
N ASN A 26 -10.02 1.62 11.75
CA ASN A 26 -8.80 1.73 12.55
C ASN A 26 -7.57 1.20 11.81
N ALA A 27 -7.66 0.03 11.17
CA ALA A 27 -6.53 -0.56 10.46
C ALA A 27 -6.11 0.30 9.25
N PHE A 28 -7.08 0.89 8.55
CA PHE A 28 -6.78 1.80 7.45
C PHE A 28 -6.12 3.09 7.93
N ASN A 29 -6.57 3.66 9.05
CA ASN A 29 -5.93 4.84 9.64
C ASN A 29 -4.47 4.58 10.05
N ASP A 30 -4.18 3.40 10.58
CA ASP A 30 -2.81 2.99 10.91
C ASP A 30 -1.94 2.92 9.64
N VAL A 31 -2.49 2.38 8.54
CA VAL A 31 -1.81 2.38 7.24
C VAL A 31 -1.54 3.80 6.74
N LEU A 32 -2.51 4.71 6.83
CA LEU A 32 -2.29 6.11 6.42
C LEU A 32 -1.18 6.77 7.23
N THR A 33 -1.10 6.48 8.54
CA THR A 33 -0.02 6.96 9.40
C THR A 33 1.33 6.40 8.94
N MET A 34 1.41 5.08 8.70
CA MET A 34 2.64 4.45 8.20
C MET A 34 3.07 5.00 6.84
N VAL A 35 2.13 5.25 5.92
CA VAL A 35 2.43 5.86 4.61
C VAL A 35 3.03 7.25 4.78
N ARG A 36 2.45 8.10 5.64
CA ARG A 36 2.97 9.45 5.90
C ARG A 36 4.36 9.40 6.52
N GLU A 37 4.58 8.51 7.49
CA GLU A 37 5.88 8.32 8.13
C GLU A 37 6.95 7.92 7.13
N VAL A 38 6.72 6.87 6.33
CA VAL A 38 7.70 6.43 5.32
C VAL A 38 7.93 7.50 4.26
N ASN A 39 6.89 8.19 3.80
CA ASN A 39 7.01 9.27 2.82
C ASN A 39 7.84 10.44 3.38
N SER A 40 7.64 10.80 4.66
CA SER A 40 8.44 11.84 5.35
C SER A 40 9.93 11.50 5.45
N MET A 41 10.28 10.22 5.33
CA MET A 41 11.67 9.77 5.25
C MET A 41 12.28 10.00 3.87
N GLY A 42 11.56 10.58 2.90
CA GLY A 42 12.01 10.80 1.52
C GLY A 42 12.17 9.50 0.74
N MET A 43 11.40 8.47 1.08
CA MET A 43 11.31 7.22 0.33
C MET A 43 9.99 7.19 -0.44
N GLU A 44 9.97 6.55 -1.60
CA GLU A 44 8.71 6.22 -2.24
C GLU A 44 7.96 5.16 -1.43
N VAL A 45 6.65 5.32 -1.31
CA VAL A 45 5.80 4.37 -0.59
C VAL A 45 4.90 3.64 -1.55
N CYS A 46 4.84 2.32 -1.42
CA CYS A 46 3.93 1.46 -2.16
C CYS A 46 3.12 0.59 -1.19
N CYS A 47 1.88 0.26 -1.55
CA CYS A 47 1.01 -0.58 -0.76
C CYS A 47 0.35 -1.66 -1.60
N THR A 48 0.09 -2.82 -0.98
CA THR A 48 -0.85 -3.83 -1.47
C THR A 48 -1.73 -4.27 -0.31
N LEU A 49 -3.01 -3.87 -0.34
CA LEU A 49 -3.92 -4.03 0.79
C LEU A 49 -5.23 -4.73 0.38
N GLY A 50 -5.24 -5.36 -0.80
CA GLY A 50 -6.44 -5.92 -1.42
C GLY A 50 -7.26 -4.87 -2.19
N MET A 51 -8.57 -5.07 -2.23
CA MET A 51 -9.52 -4.14 -2.85
C MET A 51 -9.65 -2.85 -2.03
N LEU A 52 -9.66 -1.72 -2.72
CA LEU A 52 -9.92 -0.40 -2.16
C LEU A 52 -11.26 0.14 -2.65
N THR A 53 -11.90 0.97 -1.83
CA THR A 53 -12.89 1.94 -2.34
C THR A 53 -12.19 3.14 -2.96
N GLU A 54 -12.94 3.93 -3.73
CA GLU A 54 -12.43 5.17 -4.34
C GLU A 54 -11.94 6.16 -3.27
N GLU A 55 -12.70 6.32 -2.19
CA GLU A 55 -12.33 7.21 -1.07
C GLU A 55 -11.04 6.76 -0.40
N GLN A 56 -10.85 5.45 -0.20
CA GLN A 56 -9.61 4.91 0.35
C GLN A 56 -8.42 5.16 -0.58
N ALA A 57 -8.61 5.05 -1.90
CA ALA A 57 -7.57 5.34 -2.88
C ALA A 57 -7.16 6.83 -2.84
N VAL A 58 -8.13 7.74 -2.74
CA VAL A 58 -7.87 9.17 -2.58
C VAL A 58 -7.11 9.45 -1.29
N GLN A 59 -7.55 8.87 -0.16
CA GLN A 59 -6.89 9.06 1.14
C GLN A 59 -5.44 8.54 1.15
N LEU A 60 -5.16 7.42 0.47
CA LEU A 60 -3.80 6.91 0.29
C LEU A 60 -2.95 7.86 -0.56
N LYS A 61 -3.51 8.40 -1.64
CA LYS A 61 -2.82 9.37 -2.49
C LYS A 61 -2.46 10.64 -1.71
N GLU A 62 -3.39 11.17 -0.93
CA GLU A 62 -3.20 12.34 -0.06
C GLU A 62 -2.15 12.07 1.04
N ALA A 63 -2.09 10.85 1.58
CA ALA A 63 -1.08 10.46 2.54
C ALA A 63 0.34 10.38 1.94
N GLY A 64 0.47 10.37 0.61
CA GLY A 64 1.76 10.32 -0.09
C GLY A 64 2.09 8.95 -0.70
N LEU A 65 1.09 8.09 -0.92
CA LEU A 65 1.34 6.82 -1.61
C LEU A 65 1.72 7.08 -3.08
N ALA A 66 2.87 6.52 -3.49
CA ALA A 66 3.39 6.67 -4.84
C ALA A 66 2.88 5.60 -5.80
N ALA A 67 2.68 4.37 -5.32
CA ALA A 67 2.21 3.25 -6.12
C ALA A 67 1.27 2.32 -5.32
N TYR A 68 0.32 1.70 -6.03
CA TYR A 68 -0.54 0.65 -5.46
C TYR A 68 -0.39 -0.62 -6.29
N ASN A 69 -0.14 -1.75 -5.63
CA ASN A 69 0.05 -3.03 -6.28
C ASN A 69 -1.24 -3.85 -6.19
N HIS A 70 -1.82 -4.14 -7.35
CA HIS A 70 -2.98 -5.03 -7.50
C HIS A 70 -2.82 -5.83 -8.80
N ASN A 71 -2.62 -7.14 -8.67
CA ASN A 71 -2.35 -7.99 -9.81
C ASN A 71 -3.65 -8.42 -10.51
N LEU A 72 -3.53 -8.73 -11.80
CA LEU A 72 -4.52 -9.49 -12.55
C LEU A 72 -4.17 -10.98 -12.63
N ASP A 73 -2.96 -11.38 -12.26
CA ASP A 73 -2.34 -12.73 -12.27
C ASP A 73 -2.45 -13.56 -13.56
N THR A 74 -3.63 -13.72 -14.17
CA THR A 74 -3.88 -14.51 -15.37
C THR A 74 -5.05 -13.93 -16.20
N SER A 75 -5.34 -14.50 -17.38
CA SER A 75 -6.50 -14.08 -18.16
C SER A 75 -7.82 -14.43 -17.46
N ARG A 76 -8.90 -13.71 -17.79
CA ARG A 76 -10.22 -13.88 -17.17
C ARG A 76 -10.71 -15.33 -17.19
N GLU A 77 -10.47 -16.05 -18.28
CA GLU A 77 -10.91 -17.44 -18.49
C GLU A 77 -10.22 -18.44 -17.55
N HIS A 78 -9.08 -18.08 -16.95
CA HIS A 78 -8.30 -18.94 -16.06
C HIS A 78 -8.56 -18.65 -14.57
N TYR A 79 -9.46 -17.72 -14.24
CA TYR A 79 -9.96 -17.57 -12.87
C TYR A 79 -11.15 -18.51 -12.63
N PRO A 80 -11.17 -19.28 -11.53
CA PRO A 80 -12.33 -20.06 -11.15
C PRO A 80 -13.51 -19.13 -10.83
N ASN A 81 -14.70 -19.50 -11.32
CA ASN A 81 -15.96 -18.82 -11.00
C ASN A 81 -16.40 -19.12 -9.56
#